data_AF-A0A938SKB2-F1
#
_entry.id   AF-A0A938SKB2-F1
#
_cell.length_a   1.000
_cell.length_b   1.000
_cell.length_c   1.000
_cell.angle_alpha   90.00
_cell.angle_beta   90.00
_cell.angle_gamma   90.00
#
_symmetry.space_group_name_H-M   'P 1'
#
loop_
_entity.id
_entity.type
_entity.pdbx_description
1 polymer ?
#
loop_
_entity_poly.entity_id
_entity_poly.type
_entity_poly.pdbx_seq_one_letter_code
_entity_poly.pdbx_strand_id
1 'polypeptide(L)'
;MPCLRPCPCRERGPGSGLCGDRDVKFLVDVCAGRRLAEWLRARGHEAAEVRQRASNMEDDDILAWAYAEGRVVVTVDKDFGALAVALEQPHHGIIRLPDVSAVQHQHLLE
;
A
#
# COMPACT_ATOMS: atom_id res chain seq x y z
N MET A 1 -26.02 -6.17 -20.23
CA MET A 1 -25.41 -4.93 -20.72
C MET A 1 -23.92 -4.97 -20.42
N PRO A 2 -23.03 -4.98 -21.41
CA PRO A 2 -21.59 -4.95 -21.16
C PRO A 2 -21.15 -3.55 -20.69
N CYS A 3 -20.27 -3.53 -19.69
CA CYS A 3 -19.74 -2.32 -19.07
C CYS A 3 -19.02 -1.44 -20.11
N LEU A 4 -19.57 -0.25 -20.36
CA LEU A 4 -19.06 0.76 -21.31
C LEU A 4 -17.94 1.65 -20.73
N ARG A 5 -17.14 1.16 -19.78
CA ARG A 5 -16.02 1.95 -19.24
C ARG A 5 -14.71 1.54 -19.91
N PRO A 6 -13.98 2.46 -20.57
CA PRO A 6 -12.67 2.17 -21.13
C PRO A 6 -11.67 1.93 -19.99
N CYS A 7 -11.25 0.68 -19.82
CA CYS A 7 -10.22 0.30 -18.87
C CYS A 7 -8.84 0.76 -19.40
N PRO A 8 -7.97 1.38 -18.57
CA PRO A 8 -6.64 1.84 -18.99
C PRO A 8 -5.61 0.70 -19.21
N CYS A 9 -6.03 -0.56 -19.25
CA CYS A 9 -5.15 -1.73 -19.43
C CYS A 9 -4.76 -2.04 -20.89
N ARG A 10 -4.98 -1.11 -21.84
CA ARG A 10 -4.81 -1.32 -23.29
C ARG A 10 -3.35 -1.34 -23.81
N GLU A 11 -2.40 -1.86 -23.03
CA GLU A 11 -1.04 -2.14 -23.54
C GLU A 11 -0.52 -3.55 -23.26
N ARG A 12 -1.31 -4.44 -22.63
CA ARG A 12 -0.90 -5.85 -22.46
C ARG A 12 -1.68 -6.75 -23.41
N GLY A 13 -0.93 -7.45 -24.25
CA GLY A 13 -1.39 -8.28 -25.36
C GLY A 13 -2.32 -9.45 -24.97
N PRO A 14 -2.77 -10.23 -25.97
CA PRO A 14 -3.84 -11.20 -25.78
C PRO A 14 -3.28 -12.48 -25.16
N GLY A 15 -3.48 -12.65 -23.86
CA GLY A 15 -3.04 -13.84 -23.13
C GLY A 15 -3.88 -14.04 -21.89
N SER A 16 -5.02 -14.72 -22.07
CA SER A 16 -5.74 -15.55 -21.10
C SER A 16 -5.79 -15.12 -19.63
N GLY A 17 -7.00 -14.76 -19.20
CA GLY A 17 -7.53 -15.25 -17.93
C GLY A 17 -7.47 -14.27 -16.76
N LEU A 18 -8.65 -13.77 -16.41
CA LEU A 18 -9.01 -13.27 -15.07
C LEU A 18 -8.22 -12.03 -14.59
N CYS A 19 -8.47 -10.84 -15.14
CA CYS A 19 -8.17 -9.62 -14.37
C CYS A 19 -9.33 -9.36 -13.40
N GLY A 20 -9.44 -10.20 -12.37
CA GLY A 20 -10.19 -9.84 -11.19
C GLY A 20 -9.54 -8.58 -10.63
N ASP A 21 -10.22 -7.46 -10.78
CA ASP A 21 -9.94 -6.22 -10.05
C ASP A 21 -10.18 -6.58 -8.57
N ARG A 22 -9.14 -7.10 -7.92
CA ARG A 22 -9.15 -7.20 -6.48
C ARG A 22 -8.74 -5.81 -6.01
N ASP A 23 -9.73 -5.02 -5.65
CA ASP A 23 -9.54 -3.80 -4.87
C ASP A 23 -8.82 -4.18 -3.58
N VAL A 24 -7.49 -4.15 -3.61
CA VAL A 24 -6.68 -4.35 -2.42
C VAL A 24 -6.68 -3.03 -1.67
N LYS A 25 -6.91 -3.12 -0.36
CA LYS A 25 -6.80 -1.97 0.53
C LYS A 25 -5.37 -1.89 1.06
N PHE A 26 -4.71 -0.78 0.80
CA PHE A 26 -3.38 -0.48 1.30
C PHE A 26 -3.47 0.57 2.40
N LEU A 27 -2.57 0.44 3.37
CA LEU A 27 -2.23 1.48 4.31
C LEU A 27 -0.77 1.87 4.09
N VAL A 28 -0.56 3.08 3.60
CA VAL A 28 0.77 3.60 3.28
C VAL A 28 1.31 4.36 4.48
N ASP A 29 2.42 3.89 5.01
CA ASP A 29 3.14 4.53 6.10
C ASP A 29 3.65 5.92 5.69
N VAL A 30 3.80 6.83 6.66
CA VAL A 30 4.32 8.18 6.44
C VAL A 30 5.67 8.12 5.74
N CYS A 31 6.51 7.16 6.12
CA CYS A 31 7.83 6.94 5.56
C CYS A 31 7.78 6.45 4.10
N ALA A 32 6.73 5.72 3.67
CA ALA A 32 6.62 5.19 2.31
C ALA A 32 6.16 6.26 1.29
N GLY A 33 5.55 7.34 1.78
CA GLY A 33 5.33 8.57 1.01
C GLY A 33 4.01 8.65 0.26
N ARG A 34 3.58 9.89 0.01
CA ARG A 34 2.28 10.23 -0.57
C ARG A 34 2.17 9.79 -2.03
N ARG A 35 3.24 9.93 -2.81
CA ARG A 35 3.24 9.59 -4.24
C ARG A 35 3.00 8.11 -4.48
N LEU A 36 3.43 7.25 -3.55
CA LEU A 36 3.11 5.84 -3.58
C LEU A 36 1.61 5.59 -3.40
N ALA A 37 0.98 6.27 -2.45
CA ALA A 37 -0.47 6.18 -2.24
C ALA A 37 -1.24 6.66 -3.48
N GLU A 38 -0.82 7.77 -4.10
CA GLU A 38 -1.42 8.27 -5.35
C GLU A 38 -1.23 7.29 -6.51
N TRP A 39 -0.05 6.69 -6.64
CA TRP A 39 0.25 5.69 -7.66
C TRP A 39 -0.59 4.41 -7.50
N LEU A 40 -0.83 3.98 -6.25
CA LEU A 40 -1.70 2.84 -5.92
C LEU A 40 -3.16 3.15 -6.29
N ARG A 41 -3.65 4.35 -5.93
CA ARG A 41 -4.99 4.82 -6.30
C ARG A 41 -5.17 4.91 -7.82
N ALA A 42 -4.16 5.42 -8.53
CA ALA A 42 -4.17 5.52 -9.99
C ALA A 42 -4.21 4.14 -10.68
N ARG A 43 -3.82 3.07 -9.98
CA ARG A 43 -3.91 1.67 -10.46
C ARG A 43 -5.24 0.98 -10.14
N GLY A 44 -6.15 1.67 -9.46
CA GLY A 44 -7.45 1.12 -9.07
C GLY A 44 -7.49 0.54 -7.66
N HIS A 45 -6.45 0.70 -6.84
CA HIS A 45 -6.47 0.19 -5.46
C HIS A 45 -6.97 1.24 -4.46
N GLU A 46 -7.55 0.79 -3.34
CA GLU A 46 -7.82 1.67 -2.21
C GLU A 46 -6.51 1.91 -1.43
N ALA A 47 -6.04 3.14 -1.32
CA ALA A 47 -4.89 3.47 -0.48
C ALA A 47 -5.24 4.55 0.55
N ALA A 48 -5.12 4.22 1.83
CA ALA A 48 -5.11 5.17 2.94
C ALA A 48 -3.67 5.53 3.31
N GLU A 49 -3.47 6.70 3.89
CA GLU A 49 -2.14 7.14 4.35
C GLU A 49 -2.17 7.38 5.85
N VAL A 50 -1.13 6.95 6.58
CA VAL A 50 -1.04 7.14 8.03
C VAL A 50 -1.15 8.61 8.42
N ARG A 51 -0.51 9.50 7.65
CA ARG A 51 -0.56 10.97 7.84
C ARG A 51 -1.96 11.58 7.82
N GLN A 52 -2.94 10.93 7.18
CA GLN A 52 -4.32 11.45 7.13
C GLN A 52 -5.06 11.27 8.45
N ARG A 53 -4.62 10.31 9.28
CA ARG A 53 -5.19 10.03 10.59
C ARG A 53 -4.38 10.66 11.70
N ALA A 54 -3.08 10.37 11.73
CA ALA A 54 -2.11 11.00 12.63
C ALA A 54 -0.70 10.65 12.13
N SER A 55 0.16 11.67 11.98
CA SER A 55 1.54 11.48 11.49
C SER A 55 2.50 10.89 12.53
N ASN A 56 2.06 10.74 13.77
CA ASN A 56 2.85 10.27 14.92
C ASN A 56 2.28 8.99 15.54
N MET A 57 1.51 8.20 14.79
CA MET A 57 1.06 6.88 15.25
C MET A 57 2.26 5.96 15.42
N GLU A 58 2.25 5.17 16.50
CA GLU A 58 3.24 4.10 16.70
C GLU A 58 2.92 2.90 15.80
N ASP A 59 3.92 2.07 15.54
CA ASP A 59 3.80 0.92 14.63
C ASP A 59 2.67 -0.04 15.03
N ASP A 60 2.48 -0.26 16.34
CA ASP A 60 1.40 -1.09 16.89
C ASP A 60 0.01 -0.53 16.53
N ASP A 61 -0.17 0.79 16.61
CA ASP A 61 -1.44 1.44 16.24
C ASP A 61 -1.70 1.37 14.73
N ILE A 62 -0.64 1.49 13.93
CA ILE A 62 -0.72 1.35 12.46
C ILE A 62 -1.12 -0.08 12.10
N LEU A 63 -0.53 -1.09 12.72
CA LEU A 63 -0.88 -2.50 12.54
C LEU A 63 -2.31 -2.79 12.97
N ALA A 64 -2.72 -2.32 14.16
CA ALA A 64 -4.08 -2.51 14.65
C ALA A 64 -5.12 -1.88 13.71
N TRP A 65 -4.84 -0.70 13.19
CA TRP A 65 -5.71 -0.05 12.21
C TRP A 65 -5.76 -0.83 10.89
N ALA A 66 -4.60 -1.24 10.37
CA ALA A 66 -4.54 -2.04 9.16
C ALA A 66 -5.32 -3.35 9.30
N TYR A 67 -5.18 -4.02 10.44
CA TYR A 67 -5.91 -5.24 10.75
C TYR A 67 -7.42 -5.00 10.82
N ALA A 68 -7.86 -3.99 11.56
CA ALA A 68 -9.28 -3.66 11.72
C ALA A 68 -9.99 -3.37 10.38
N GLU A 69 -9.26 -2.83 9.39
CA GLU A 69 -9.84 -2.45 8.10
C GLU A 69 -9.49 -3.39 6.94
N GLY A 70 -8.80 -4.51 7.20
CA GLY A 70 -8.45 -5.47 6.15
C GLY A 70 -7.37 -4.96 5.20
N ARG A 71 -6.45 -4.10 5.67
CA ARG A 71 -5.45 -3.40 4.85
C ARG A 71 -4.09 -4.08 4.88
N VAL A 72 -3.39 -4.01 3.75
CA VAL A 72 -1.97 -4.37 3.62
C VAL A 72 -1.13 -3.14 3.92
N VAL A 73 -0.21 -3.25 4.87
CA VAL A 73 0.70 -2.14 5.23
C VAL A 73 1.83 -2.05 4.22
N VAL A 74 2.17 -0.83 3.78
CA VAL A 74 3.33 -0.56 2.93
C VAL A 74 4.25 0.41 3.64
N THR A 75 5.48 -0.02 3.90
CA THR A 75 6.49 0.74 4.65
C THR A 75 7.89 0.61 4.01
N VAL A 76 8.76 1.57 4.26
CA VAL A 76 10.21 1.46 3.98
C VAL A 76 11.02 1.17 5.24
N ASP A 77 10.40 1.25 6.41
CA ASP A 77 11.05 1.07 7.70
C ASP A 77 11.44 -0.41 7.91
N LYS A 78 12.67 -0.61 8.39
CA LYS A 78 13.23 -1.94 8.67
C LYS A 78 12.71 -2.49 9.99
N ASP A 79 12.42 -1.61 10.94
CA ASP A 79 12.08 -2.00 12.30
C ASP A 79 10.58 -2.41 12.40
N PHE A 80 9.75 -1.89 11.49
CA PHE A 80 8.32 -2.23 11.37
C PHE A 80 8.08 -3.73 11.15
N GLY A 81 8.91 -4.35 10.30
CA GLY A 81 8.80 -5.79 9.99
C GLY A 81 9.22 -6.67 11.18
N ALA A 82 10.15 -6.20 12.01
CA ALA A 82 10.54 -6.90 13.23
C ALA A 82 9.39 -6.89 14.25
N LEU A 83 8.69 -5.76 14.40
CA LEU A 83 7.52 -5.65 15.29
C LEU A 83 6.40 -6.63 14.90
N ALA A 84 6.00 -6.64 13.63
CA ALA A 84 4.89 -7.48 13.20
C ALA A 84 5.20 -8.99 13.21
N VAL A 85 6.44 -9.38 12.87
CA VAL A 85 6.85 -10.79 12.81
C VAL A 85 7.25 -11.33 14.18
N ALA A 86 7.94 -10.53 15.00
CA ALA A 86 8.42 -10.99 16.31
C ALA A 86 7.31 -10.98 17.38
N LEU A 87 6.29 -10.13 17.25
CA LEU A 87 5.18 -10.05 18.20
C LEU A 87 3.93 -10.84 17.75
N GLU A 88 4.01 -11.60 16.65
CA GLU A 88 2.92 -12.40 16.08
C GLU A 88 1.61 -11.62 15.92
N GLN A 89 1.70 -10.31 15.67
CA GLN A 89 0.51 -9.47 15.63
C GLN A 89 -0.36 -9.81 14.42
N PRO A 90 -1.69 -9.86 14.56
CA PRO A 90 -2.58 -10.09 13.43
C PRO A 90 -2.44 -9.01 12.36
N HIS A 91 -2.19 -9.41 11.12
CA HIS A 91 -2.07 -8.50 9.98
C HIS A 91 -2.54 -9.18 8.68
N HIS A 92 -3.04 -8.39 7.73
CA HIS A 92 -3.49 -8.90 6.42
C HIS A 92 -2.39 -8.93 5.36
N GLY A 93 -1.20 -8.43 5.71
CA GLY A 93 -0.01 -8.43 4.87
C GLY A 93 0.84 -7.19 5.11
N ILE A 94 2.16 -7.34 4.95
CA ILE A 94 3.12 -6.25 5.06
C ILE A 94 4.03 -6.29 3.84
N ILE A 95 4.14 -5.15 3.16
CA ILE A 95 5.04 -4.94 2.04
C ILE A 95 6.11 -3.96 2.48
N ARG A 96 7.32 -4.48 2.71
CA ARG A 96 8.49 -3.64 2.89
C ARG A 96 9.12 -3.33 1.52
N LEU A 97 9.19 -2.05 1.18
CA LEU A 97 9.91 -1.62 -0.01
C LEU A 97 11.43 -1.72 0.23
N PRO A 98 12.23 -2.10 -0.78
CA PRO A 98 13.68 -2.16 -0.67
C PRO A 98 14.26 -0.76 -0.39
N ASP A 99 15.47 -0.71 0.17
CA ASP A 99 16.18 0.55 0.42
C ASP A 99 16.38 1.28 -0.91
N VAL A 100 15.54 2.27 -1.16
CA VAL A 100 15.69 3.23 -2.24
C VAL A 100 16.71 4.28 -1.79
N SER A 101 17.55 4.75 -2.71
CA SER A 101 18.48 5.84 -2.36
C SER A 101 17.70 7.04 -1.81
N ALA A 102 18.28 7.84 -0.92
CA ALA A 102 17.59 8.99 -0.31
C ALA A 102 16.97 9.94 -1.36
N VAL A 103 17.62 10.07 -2.54
CA VAL A 103 17.11 10.83 -3.69
C VAL A 103 15.84 10.20 -4.26
N GLN A 104 15.79 8.88 -4.43
CA GLN A 104 14.61 8.17 -4.91
C GLN A 104 13.49 8.14 -3.85
N HIS A 105 13.87 8.10 -2.57
CA HIS A 105 12.93 8.20 -1.45
C HIS A 105 12.24 9.55 -1.41
N GLN A 106 12.99 10.64 -1.61
CA GLN A 106 12.41 11.98 -1.70
C GLN A 106 11.35 12.08 -2.80
N HIS A 107 11.58 11.41 -3.94
CA HIS A 107 10.58 11.36 -5.01
C HIS A 107 9.29 10.64 -4.61
N LEU A 108 9.30 9.71 -3.65
CA LEU A 108 8.08 9.06 -3.14
C LEU A 108 7.34 9.94 -2.13
N LEU A 109 8.06 10.85 -1.45
CA LEU A 109 7.51 11.75 -0.44
C LEU A 109 6.78 12.96 -1.07
N GLU A 110 7.30 13.49 -2.18
CA GLU A 110 6.79 14.66 -2.94
C GLU A 110 5.58 14.35 -3.83
#